data_AF-A0A5D9DBR9-F1
#
_entry.id   AF-A0A5D9DBR9-F1
#
_cell.length_a   1.000
_cell.length_b   1.000
_cell.length_c   1.000
_cell.angle_alpha   90.00
_cell.angle_beta   90.00
_cell.angle_gamma   90.00
#
_symmetry.space_group_name_H-M   'P 1'
#
loop_
_entity.id
_entity.type
_entity.pdbx_description
1 polymer ?
#
loop_
_entity_poly.entity_id
_entity_poly.type
_entity_poly.pdbx_seq_one_letter_code
_entity_poly.pdbx_strand_id
1 'polypeptide(L)'
;MQDDALKVRGQPVHTLFAKHKNDLDVMLACCDAIEANCRKHGCRVFPVPAYFERGAIRSRKLKDYETEVSILRRWVVLEDAYLSQAGKRPSGNTKLRERLKKAERIKGGCA
;
A
#
# COMPACT_ATOMS: atom_id res chain seq x y z
N MET A 1 -22.86 2.77 15.55
CA MET A 1 -21.39 2.82 15.37
C MET A 1 -21.14 3.44 14.01
N GLN A 2 -20.70 4.69 13.94
CA GLN A 2 -20.51 5.37 12.65
C GLN A 2 -19.19 4.91 12.02
N ASP A 3 -19.30 4.38 10.80
CA ASP A 3 -18.20 4.12 9.87
C ASP A 3 -17.23 5.31 9.82
N ASP A 4 -16.10 5.22 10.51
CA ASP A 4 -14.91 6.04 10.24
C ASP A 4 -14.28 5.54 8.92
N ALA A 5 -15.07 5.59 7.85
CA ALA A 5 -14.64 5.21 6.52
C ALA A 5 -13.46 6.10 6.15
N LEU A 6 -12.30 5.49 5.93
CA LEU A 6 -11.10 6.13 5.40
C LEU A 6 -11.48 7.02 4.22
N LYS A 7 -11.30 8.34 4.38
CA LYS A 7 -11.63 9.35 3.37
C LYS A 7 -10.37 10.05 2.89
N VAL A 8 -10.28 10.24 1.58
CA VAL A 8 -9.28 11.08 0.92
C VAL A 8 -10.06 12.17 0.19
N ARG A 9 -9.72 13.45 0.43
CA ARG A 9 -10.44 14.61 -0.17
C ARG A 9 -11.96 14.56 0.04
N GLY A 10 -12.41 14.10 1.21
CA GLY A 10 -13.83 13.97 1.57
C GLY A 10 -14.55 12.76 0.95
N GLN A 11 -13.89 11.99 0.08
CA GLN A 11 -14.47 10.79 -0.55
C GLN A 11 -13.91 9.51 0.06
N PRO A 12 -14.72 8.45 0.22
CA PRO A 12 -14.24 7.17 0.72
C PRO A 12 -13.16 6.57 -0.21
N VAL A 13 -12.11 5.98 0.37
CA VAL A 13 -11.00 5.37 -0.38
C VAL A 13 -11.48 4.32 -1.39
N HIS A 14 -12.53 3.56 -1.07
CA HIS A 14 -13.09 2.56 -1.98
C HIS A 14 -13.75 3.20 -3.22
N THR A 15 -14.41 4.36 -3.05
CA THR A 15 -15.02 5.11 -4.16
C THR A 15 -13.94 5.69 -5.07
N LEU A 16 -12.88 6.25 -4.48
CA LEU A 16 -11.74 6.77 -5.22
C LEU A 16 -11.00 5.67 -5.98
N PHE A 17 -10.85 4.49 -5.40
CA PHE A 17 -10.27 3.35 -6.10
C PHE A 17 -11.10 2.93 -7.30
N ALA A 18 -12.42 2.81 -7.16
CA ALA A 18 -13.29 2.46 -8.29
C ALA A 18 -13.17 3.45 -9.45
N LYS A 19 -13.13 4.76 -9.16
CA LYS A 19 -13.10 5.84 -10.16
C LYS A 19 -11.71 6.16 -10.72
N HIS A 20 -10.68 6.06 -9.89
CA HIS A 20 -9.35 6.60 -10.18
C HIS A 20 -8.21 5.58 -9.97
N LYS A 21 -8.47 4.27 -10.03
CA LYS A 21 -7.44 3.19 -9.93
C LYS A 21 -6.24 3.30 -10.89
N ASN A 22 -6.29 4.17 -11.88
CA ASN A 22 -5.22 4.38 -12.86
C ASN A 22 -4.47 5.71 -12.64
N ASP A 23 -4.89 6.52 -11.67
CA ASP A 23 -4.26 7.76 -11.25
C ASP A 23 -3.28 7.46 -10.10
N LEU A 24 -1.99 7.78 -10.31
CA LEU A 24 -0.95 7.44 -9.32
C LEU A 24 -1.11 8.28 -8.05
N ASP A 25 -1.35 9.58 -8.19
CA ASP A 25 -1.52 10.51 -7.08
C ASP A 25 -2.71 10.10 -6.20
N VAL A 26 -3.82 9.68 -6.80
CA VAL A 26 -4.97 9.19 -6.03
C VAL A 26 -4.64 7.88 -5.30
N MET A 27 -3.89 6.96 -5.91
CA MET A 27 -3.48 5.73 -5.23
C MET A 27 -2.51 6.00 -4.08
N LEU A 28 -1.58 6.94 -4.24
CA LEU A 28 -0.67 7.38 -3.18
C LEU A 28 -1.44 8.00 -2.02
N ALA A 29 -2.39 8.90 -2.30
CA ALA A 29 -3.23 9.49 -1.27
C ALA A 29 -4.08 8.44 -0.52
N CYS A 30 -4.57 7.40 -1.21
CA CYS A 30 -5.22 6.26 -0.56
C CYS A 30 -4.24 5.48 0.35
N CYS A 31 -3.00 5.25 -0.08
CA CYS A 31 -1.98 4.61 0.74
C CYS A 31 -1.67 5.44 2.00
N ASP A 32 -1.54 6.76 1.86
CA ASP A 32 -1.29 7.70 2.96
C ASP A 32 -2.42 7.67 3.98
N ALA A 33 -3.67 7.66 3.53
CA ALA A 33 -4.82 7.56 4.42
C ALA A 33 -4.83 6.25 5.21
N ILE A 34 -4.58 5.12 4.55
CA ILE A 34 -4.51 3.80 5.19
C ILE A 34 -3.40 3.78 6.25
N GLU A 35 -2.22 4.31 5.93
CA GLU A 35 -1.10 4.39 6.86
C GLU A 35 -1.39 5.32 8.05
N ALA A 36 -1.99 6.49 7.81
CA ALA A 36 -2.39 7.42 8.87
C ALA A 36 -3.40 6.78 9.82
N ASN A 37 -4.37 6.03 9.29
CA ASN A 37 -5.33 5.29 10.10
C ASN A 37 -4.66 4.17 10.91
N CYS A 38 -3.70 3.46 10.30
CA CYS A 38 -2.87 2.46 10.99
C CYS A 38 -2.12 3.11 12.17
N ARG A 39 -1.48 4.26 11.97
CA ARG A 39 -0.76 4.98 13.04
C ARG A 39 -1.70 5.48 14.14
N LYS A 40 -2.87 5.99 13.78
CA LYS A 40 -3.85 6.56 14.72
C LYS A 40 -4.57 5.51 15.56
N HIS A 41 -4.99 4.41 14.94
CA HIS A 41 -5.81 3.38 15.58
C HIS A 41 -5.03 2.10 15.92
N GLY A 42 -3.71 2.12 15.68
CA GLY A 42 -2.80 1.02 15.91
C GLY A 42 -3.11 -0.16 15.03
N CYS A 43 -3.12 -0.01 13.70
CA CYS A 43 -3.08 -1.10 12.71
C CYS A 43 -4.02 -2.30 12.95
N ARG A 44 -5.18 -2.09 13.60
CA ARG A 44 -6.13 -3.17 13.95
C ARG A 44 -6.86 -3.76 12.74
N VAL A 45 -6.87 -3.05 11.62
CA VAL A 45 -7.53 -3.47 10.38
C VAL A 45 -6.45 -3.82 9.36
N PHE A 46 -6.62 -4.97 8.68
CA PHE A 46 -5.67 -5.43 7.69
C PHE A 46 -5.51 -4.40 6.56
N PRO A 47 -4.28 -3.98 6.22
CA PRO A 47 -4.05 -3.03 5.15
C PRO A 47 -4.37 -3.67 3.80
N VAL A 48 -5.50 -3.26 3.21
CA VAL A 48 -6.00 -3.85 1.96
C VAL A 48 -4.92 -3.74 0.86
N PRO A 49 -4.39 -4.85 0.34
CA PRO A 49 -3.23 -4.83 -0.56
C PRO A 49 -3.53 -4.17 -1.91
N ALA A 50 -4.78 -4.16 -2.35
CA ALA A 50 -5.18 -3.72 -3.69
C ALA A 50 -4.76 -2.27 -4.01
N TYR A 51 -4.82 -1.36 -3.04
CA TYR A 51 -4.43 0.05 -3.22
C TYR A 51 -2.93 0.18 -3.50
N PHE A 52 -2.11 -0.45 -2.66
CA PHE A 52 -0.66 -0.48 -2.77
C PHE A 52 -0.20 -1.23 -4.03
N GLU A 53 -0.82 -2.38 -4.32
CA GLU A 53 -0.52 -3.14 -5.52
C GLU A 53 -0.74 -2.30 -6.77
N ARG A 54 -1.84 -1.55 -6.81
CA ARG A 54 -2.20 -0.73 -7.96
C ARG A 54 -1.30 0.48 -8.14
N GLY A 55 -0.97 1.17 -7.05
CA GLY A 55 0.05 2.24 -7.06
C GLY A 55 1.41 1.74 -7.56
N ALA A 56 1.84 0.57 -7.09
CA ALA A 56 3.09 -0.06 -7.54
C ALA A 56 3.05 -0.45 -9.04
N ILE A 57 1.95 -1.04 -9.53
CA ILE A 57 1.78 -1.31 -10.98
C ILE A 57 1.88 -0.01 -11.80
N ARG A 58 1.24 1.06 -11.32
CA ARG A 58 1.22 2.33 -12.06
C ARG A 58 2.60 2.98 -12.10
N SER A 59 3.31 2.98 -10.97
CA SER A 59 4.70 3.49 -10.87
C SER A 59 5.62 2.73 -11.83
N ARG A 60 5.54 1.39 -11.85
CA ARG A 60 6.30 0.56 -12.79
C ARG A 60 6.02 0.89 -14.25
N LYS A 61 4.76 1.14 -14.60
CA LYS A 61 4.37 1.54 -15.98
C LYS A 61 4.96 2.90 -16.37
N LEU A 62 5.17 3.78 -15.40
CA LEU A 62 5.83 5.07 -15.59
C LEU A 62 7.37 4.97 -15.51
N LYS A 63 7.92 3.76 -15.33
CA LYS A 63 9.35 3.50 -15.06
C LYS A 63 9.87 4.18 -13.79
N ASP A 64 8.96 4.59 -12.90
CA ASP A 64 9.29 5.10 -11.58
C ASP A 64 9.44 3.91 -10.61
N TYR A 65 10.62 3.30 -10.66
CA TYR A 65 10.96 2.15 -9.82
C TYR A 65 11.19 2.55 -8.35
N GLU A 66 11.53 3.81 -8.09
CA GLU A 66 11.71 4.31 -6.73
C GLU A 66 10.38 4.37 -5.99
N THR A 67 9.36 4.95 -6.64
CA THR A 67 8.01 4.98 -6.08
C THR A 67 7.41 3.57 -6.01
N GLU A 68 7.67 2.68 -6.97
CA GLU A 68 7.27 1.27 -6.88
C GLU A 68 7.81 0.61 -5.60
N VAL A 69 9.12 0.72 -5.35
CA VAL A 69 9.76 0.15 -4.15
C VAL A 69 9.22 0.80 -2.89
N SER A 70 9.06 2.12 -2.87
CA SER A 70 8.53 2.87 -1.73
C SER A 70 7.14 2.40 -1.32
N ILE A 71 6.20 2.30 -2.28
CA ILE A 71 4.83 1.83 -2.03
C ILE A 71 4.83 0.41 -1.46
N LEU A 72 5.62 -0.48 -2.05
CA LEU A 72 5.68 -1.88 -1.62
C LEU A 72 6.28 -2.04 -0.22
N ARG A 73 7.34 -1.27 0.10
CA ARG A 73 7.93 -1.24 1.45
C ARG A 73 6.94 -0.72 2.48
N ARG A 74 6.21 0.35 2.18
CA ARG A 74 5.18 0.90 3.06
C ARG A 74 4.13 -0.16 3.42
N TRP A 75 3.64 -0.90 2.42
CA TRP A 75 2.68 -1.98 2.67
C TRP A 75 3.25 -3.11 3.54
N VAL A 76 4.50 -3.53 3.30
CA VAL A 76 5.16 -4.57 4.11
C VAL A 76 5.23 -4.17 5.58
N VAL A 77 5.57 -2.91 5.87
CA VAL A 77 5.60 -2.39 7.25
C VAL A 77 4.22 -2.46 7.90
N LEU A 78 3.15 -2.12 7.16
CA LEU A 78 1.78 -2.18 7.69
C LEU A 78 1.31 -3.62 7.91
N GLU A 79 1.66 -4.54 7.01
CA GLU A 79 1.38 -5.97 7.17
C GLU A 79 2.09 -6.53 8.42
N ASP A 80 3.37 -6.25 8.58
CA ASP A 80 4.16 -6.69 9.74
C ASP A 80 3.58 -6.14 11.04
N ALA A 81 3.16 -4.87 11.06
CA ALA A 81 2.52 -4.25 12.22
C ALA A 81 1.17 -4.93 12.56
N TYR A 82 0.31 -5.17 11.57
CA TYR A 82 -0.97 -5.86 11.76
C TYR A 82 -0.76 -7.28 12.31
N LEU A 83 0.18 -8.04 11.71
CA LEU A 83 0.44 -9.42 12.11
C LEU A 83 1.07 -9.51 13.50
N SER A 84 2.01 -8.62 13.82
CA SER A 84 2.63 -8.54 15.15
C SER A 84 1.58 -8.32 16.24
N GLN A 85 0.62 -7.42 16.01
CA GLN A 85 -0.48 -7.19 16.95
C GLN A 85 -1.44 -8.37 17.06
N ALA A 86 -1.64 -9.11 15.97
CA ALA A 86 -2.44 -10.33 15.96
C ALA A 86 -1.71 -11.54 16.58
N GLY A 87 -0.47 -11.40 17.06
CA GLY A 87 0.37 -12.50 17.55
C GLY A 87 0.78 -13.49 16.45
N LYS A 88 0.73 -13.07 15.18
CA LYS A 88 1.03 -13.88 14.00
C LYS A 88 2.37 -13.49 13.40
N ARG A 89 3.03 -14.44 12.75
CA ARG A 89 4.24 -14.17 11.95
C ARG A 89 3.85 -13.91 10.48
N PRO A 90 4.56 -13.02 9.76
CA PRO A 90 4.40 -12.88 8.32
C PRO A 90 4.70 -14.21 7.63
N SER A 91 3.77 -14.64 6.77
CA SER A 91 3.92 -15.89 5.99
C SER A 91 4.96 -15.78 4.88
N GLY A 92 5.60 -14.62 4.70
CA GLY A 92 6.67 -14.37 3.72
C GLY A 92 6.23 -14.34 2.25
N ASN A 93 5.11 -14.97 1.91
CA ASN A 93 4.71 -15.32 0.55
C ASN A 93 3.53 -14.49 0.02
N THR A 94 3.55 -13.17 0.24
CA THR A 94 2.53 -12.30 -0.35
C THR A 94 2.97 -11.76 -1.70
N LYS A 95 1.99 -11.58 -2.60
CA LYS A 95 2.21 -11.05 -3.95
C LYS A 95 3.00 -9.74 -3.94
N LEU A 96 2.78 -8.87 -2.95
CA LEU A 96 3.48 -7.60 -2.83
C LEU A 96 4.93 -7.76 -2.36
N ARG A 97 5.25 -8.74 -1.49
CA ARG A 97 6.63 -9.07 -1.10
C ARG A 97 7.45 -9.61 -2.27
N GLU A 98 6.86 -10.49 -3.07
CA GLU A 98 7.52 -10.99 -4.29
C GLU A 98 7.77 -9.87 -5.30
N ARG A 99 6.80 -8.95 -5.45
CA ARG A 99 7.00 -7.75 -6.27
C ARG A 99 8.08 -6.84 -5.73
N LEU A 100 8.17 -6.66 -4.41
CA LEU A 100 9.22 -5.84 -3.78
C LEU A 100 10.60 -6.38 -4.11
N LYS A 101 10.83 -7.69 -3.90
CA LYS A 101 12.10 -8.36 -4.25
C LYS A 101 12.47 -8.12 -5.71
N LYS A 102 11.49 -8.20 -6.62
CA LYS A 102 11.71 -7.93 -8.05
C LYS A 102 12.02 -6.47 -8.34
N ALA A 103 11.29 -5.54 -7.73
CA ALA A 103 11.48 -4.10 -7.91
C ALA A 103 12.85 -3.64 -7.37
N GLU A 104 13.29 -4.17 -6.23
CA GLU A 104 14.61 -3.87 -5.66
C GLU A 104 15.75 -4.37 -6.54
N ARG A 105 15.63 -5.56 -7.14
CA ARG A 105 16.59 -6.06 -8.13
C ARG A 105 16.69 -5.16 -9.37
N ILE A 106 15.56 -4.65 -9.85
CA ILE A 106 15.53 -3.74 -11.01
C ILE A 106 16.15 -2.40 -10.66
N LYS A 107 15.84 -1.83 -9.49
CA LYS A 107 16.45 -0.57 -9.02
C LYS A 107 17.97 -0.72 -8.86
N GLY A 108 18.46 -1.84 -8.33
CA GLY A 108 19.89 -2.09 -8.14
C GLY A 108 20.69 -2.37 -9.42
N GLY A 109 20.04 -2.78 -10.52
CA GLY A 109 20.68 -3.01 -11.82
C GLY A 109 20.68 -1.79 -12.75
N CYS A 110 20.18 -0.64 -12.29
CA CYS A 110 20.09 0.60 -13.07
C CYS A 110 21.14 1.64 -12.62
N ALA A 111 22.12 1.23 -11.82
CA ALA A 111 23.26 2.04 -11.37
C ALA A 111 24.47 1.84 -12.28
#